data_AF-A0A4R6IPG3-F1
#
_entry.id   AF-A0A4R6IPG3-F1
#
_cell.length_a   1.000
_cell.length_b   1.000
_cell.length_c   1.000
_cell.angle_alpha   90.00
_cell.angle_beta   90.00
_cell.angle_gamma   90.00
#
_symmetry.space_group_name_H-M   'P 1'
#
loop_
_entity.id
_entity.type
_entity.pdbx_description
1 polymer ?
#
loop_
_entity_poly.entity_id
_entity_poly.type
_entity_poly.pdbx_seq_one_letter_code
_entity_poly.pdbx_strand_id
1 'polypeptide(L)'
;MYFEASRNYEKKKRRLKIKMKEVDHLNETNKPKRINSSYIIHELTHLLHIESGFLFTVKQLFLRPGKLVRNFILDDRTKVTKPLIFLILSGTIFTLVFHFFHIEYVFFSVKQKLDGVDEFLDKKAISDWTNSHIAYTSLITGFFIALWTTLFFKKHRYNVYEITVLLCYSVGQGLLIISLFTLISVLLKAKLIISIGIFASYFYIFWSIGQFFGEKKLINYGKAIICCVLGALSFQLILTLLAYVFHLLKVH
;
A
#
# COMPACT_ATOMS: atom_id res chain seq x y z
N MET A 1 -54.86 -47.75 -36.89
CA MET A 1 -54.95 -47.09 -35.57
C MET A 1 -53.84 -47.51 -34.59
N TYR A 2 -53.64 -48.79 -34.25
CA TYR A 2 -52.64 -49.22 -33.24
C TYR A 2 -51.19 -48.81 -33.55
N PHE A 3 -50.78 -48.83 -34.82
CA PHE A 3 -49.41 -48.50 -35.24
C PHE A 3 -49.05 -47.02 -35.03
N GLU A 4 -50.04 -46.14 -35.15
CA GLU A 4 -49.86 -44.69 -35.06
C GLU A 4 -49.82 -44.22 -33.60
N ALA A 5 -50.62 -44.86 -32.74
CA ALA A 5 -50.57 -44.66 -31.29
C ALA A 5 -49.21 -45.11 -30.70
N SER A 6 -48.66 -46.24 -31.15
CA SER A 6 -47.33 -46.73 -30.73
C SER A 6 -46.22 -45.76 -31.14
N ARG A 7 -46.26 -45.23 -32.37
CA ARG A 7 -45.27 -44.26 -32.86
C ARG A 7 -45.30 -42.94 -32.08
N ASN A 8 -46.49 -42.45 -31.72
CA ASN A 8 -46.65 -41.25 -30.90
C ASN A 8 -46.16 -41.46 -29.45
N TYR A 9 -46.38 -42.65 -28.88
CA TYR A 9 -45.87 -43.00 -27.56
C TYR A 9 -44.34 -43.00 -27.50
N GLU A 10 -43.67 -43.63 -28.48
CA GLU A 10 -42.21 -43.64 -28.57
C GLU A 10 -41.63 -42.23 -28.79
N LYS A 11 -42.29 -41.39 -29.59
CA LYS A 11 -41.88 -40.00 -29.79
C LYS A 11 -41.99 -39.17 -28.50
N LYS A 12 -43.05 -39.39 -27.70
CA LYS A 12 -43.24 -38.74 -26.39
C LYS A 12 -42.20 -39.22 -25.37
N LYS A 13 -41.91 -40.52 -25.33
CA LYS A 13 -40.89 -41.12 -24.47
C LYS A 13 -39.48 -40.59 -24.77
N ARG A 14 -39.13 -40.43 -26.05
CA ARG A 14 -37.86 -39.80 -26.47
C ARG A 14 -37.76 -38.34 -26.03
N ARG A 15 -38.84 -37.56 -26.19
CA ARG A 15 -38.88 -36.16 -25.73
C ARG A 15 -38.72 -36.03 -24.22
N LEU A 16 -39.34 -36.91 -23.43
CA LEU A 16 -39.15 -36.94 -21.98
C LEU A 16 -37.71 -37.29 -21.58
N LYS A 17 -37.08 -38.24 -22.27
CA LYS A 17 -35.68 -38.61 -22.02
C LYS A 17 -34.70 -37.47 -22.29
N ILE A 18 -34.96 -36.68 -23.33
CA ILE A 18 -34.16 -35.49 -23.66
C ILE A 18 -34.35 -34.43 -22.57
N LYS A 19 -35.60 -34.15 -22.18
CA LYS A 19 -35.91 -33.17 -21.12
C LYS A 19 -35.28 -33.55 -19.78
N MET A 20 -35.30 -34.83 -19.41
CA MET A 20 -34.65 -35.31 -18.18
C MET A 20 -33.13 -35.14 -18.24
N LYS A 21 -32.49 -35.48 -19.36
CA LYS A 21 -31.05 -35.23 -19.55
C LYS A 21 -30.69 -33.75 -19.48
N GLU A 22 -31.54 -32.88 -20.02
CA GLU A 22 -31.34 -31.42 -20.00
C GLU A 22 -31.45 -30.86 -18.57
N VAL A 23 -32.42 -31.36 -17.79
CA VAL A 23 -32.60 -31.01 -16.37
C VAL A 23 -31.44 -31.54 -15.51
N ASP A 24 -30.96 -32.76 -15.76
CA ASP A 24 -29.79 -33.32 -15.07
C ASP A 24 -28.53 -32.50 -15.39
N HIS A 25 -28.36 -32.09 -16.65
CA HIS A 25 -27.23 -31.27 -17.08
C HIS A 25 -27.28 -29.84 -16.50
N LEU A 26 -28.47 -29.26 -16.33
CA LEU A 26 -28.69 -27.98 -15.63
C LEU A 26 -28.44 -28.10 -14.12
N ASN A 27 -28.72 -29.26 -13.52
CA ASN A 27 -28.43 -29.52 -12.11
C ASN A 27 -26.94 -29.80 -11.85
N GLU A 28 -26.20 -30.36 -12.80
CA GLU A 28 -24.75 -30.54 -12.68
C GLU A 28 -23.97 -29.24 -12.83
N THR A 29 -24.39 -28.32 -13.71
CA THR A 29 -23.75 -27.00 -13.87
C THR A 29 -24.07 -26.03 -12.74
N ASN A 30 -25.15 -26.25 -11.99
CA ASN A 30 -25.54 -25.45 -10.82
C ASN A 30 -25.06 -26.00 -9.47
N LYS A 31 -24.21 -27.05 -9.45
CA LYS A 31 -23.58 -27.46 -8.19
C LYS A 31 -22.61 -26.36 -7.74
N PRO A 32 -22.79 -25.75 -6.56
CA PRO A 32 -21.87 -24.73 -6.08
C PRO A 32 -20.47 -25.33 -6.02
N LYS A 33 -19.50 -24.67 -6.69
CA LYS A 33 -18.09 -25.05 -6.57
C LYS A 33 -17.76 -25.10 -5.07
N ARG A 34 -17.17 -26.21 -4.62
CA ARG A 34 -16.77 -26.36 -3.22
C ARG A 34 -15.88 -25.17 -2.84
N ILE A 35 -16.22 -24.53 -1.72
CA ILE A 35 -15.41 -23.47 -1.14
C ILE A 35 -14.10 -24.10 -0.69
N ASN A 36 -13.06 -23.89 -1.49
CA ASN A 36 -11.70 -24.35 -1.25
C ASN A 36 -10.77 -23.13 -1.24
N SER A 37 -9.52 -23.31 -0.78
CA SER A 37 -8.55 -22.22 -0.72
C SER A 37 -8.40 -21.50 -2.07
N SER A 38 -8.51 -22.23 -3.18
CA SER A 38 -8.51 -21.66 -4.53
C SER A 38 -9.71 -20.73 -4.80
N TYR A 39 -10.92 -21.05 -4.34
CA TYR A 39 -12.08 -20.16 -4.42
C TYR A 39 -11.88 -18.89 -3.58
N ILE A 40 -11.40 -19.03 -2.34
CA ILE A 40 -11.14 -17.89 -1.45
C ILE A 40 -10.06 -16.97 -2.04
N ILE A 41 -8.97 -17.55 -2.55
CA ILE A 41 -7.91 -16.80 -3.25
C ILE A 41 -8.49 -16.11 -4.49
N HIS A 42 -9.31 -16.79 -5.29
CA HIS A 42 -9.92 -16.21 -6.49
C HIS A 42 -10.88 -15.06 -6.15
N GLU A 43 -11.72 -15.19 -5.12
CA GLU A 43 -12.61 -14.11 -4.69
C GLU A 43 -11.87 -12.94 -4.06
N LEU A 44 -10.86 -13.20 -3.21
CA LEU A 44 -9.98 -12.14 -2.69
C LEU A 44 -9.26 -11.42 -3.84
N THR A 45 -8.80 -12.16 -4.85
CA THR A 45 -8.12 -11.62 -6.02
C THR A 45 -9.07 -10.72 -6.84
N HIS A 46 -10.33 -11.14 -6.99
CA HIS A 46 -11.37 -10.39 -7.69
C HIS A 46 -11.82 -9.14 -6.92
N LEU A 47 -12.10 -9.27 -5.61
CA LEU A 47 -12.50 -8.14 -4.73
C LEU A 47 -11.40 -7.08 -4.62
N LEU A 48 -10.13 -7.50 -4.59
CA LEU A 48 -8.99 -6.61 -4.52
C LEU A 48 -8.52 -6.11 -5.90
N HIS A 49 -9.19 -6.45 -7.00
CA HIS A 49 -8.71 -6.18 -8.38
C HIS A 49 -7.21 -6.54 -8.56
N ILE A 50 -6.75 -7.63 -7.93
CA ILE A 50 -5.35 -8.09 -7.95
C ILE A 50 -4.95 -8.67 -9.31
N GLU A 51 -5.87 -8.79 -10.27
CA GLU A 51 -5.67 -9.56 -11.51
C GLU A 51 -4.55 -9.10 -12.46
N SER A 52 -3.83 -8.00 -12.19
CA SER A 52 -2.51 -7.77 -12.81
C SER A 52 -1.86 -6.48 -12.33
N GLY A 53 -2.66 -5.47 -11.98
CA GLY A 53 -2.17 -4.12 -11.73
C GLY A 53 -1.21 -4.02 -10.54
N PHE A 54 -1.52 -4.62 -9.40
CA PHE A 54 -0.75 -4.40 -8.17
C PHE A 54 0.65 -4.99 -8.24
N LEU A 55 0.78 -6.31 -8.49
CA LEU A 55 2.08 -6.97 -8.62
C LEU A 55 2.90 -6.38 -9.78
N PHE A 56 2.25 -6.02 -10.89
CA PHE A 56 2.91 -5.30 -11.98
C PHE A 56 3.46 -3.95 -11.50
N THR A 57 2.67 -3.18 -10.76
CA THR A 57 3.07 -1.88 -10.19
C THR A 57 4.23 -2.05 -9.23
N VAL A 58 4.18 -3.01 -8.30
CA VAL A 58 5.29 -3.34 -7.39
C VAL A 58 6.58 -3.61 -8.17
N LYS A 59 6.51 -4.48 -9.19
CA LYS A 59 7.66 -4.84 -10.02
C LYS A 59 8.23 -3.63 -10.77
N GLN A 60 7.36 -2.79 -11.34
CA GLN A 60 7.80 -1.57 -12.05
C GLN A 60 8.40 -0.53 -11.09
N LEU A 61 7.82 -0.36 -9.90
CA LEU A 61 8.29 0.54 -8.86
C LEU A 61 9.63 0.11 -8.28
N PHE A 62 9.91 -1.18 -8.17
CA PHE A 62 11.24 -1.65 -7.75
C PHE A 62 12.34 -1.26 -8.73
N LEU A 63 12.06 -1.33 -10.05
CA LEU A 63 13.08 -1.11 -11.08
C LEU A 63 13.25 0.36 -11.45
N ARG A 64 12.15 1.11 -11.53
CA ARG A 64 12.14 2.45 -12.15
C ARG A 64 10.99 3.33 -11.64
N PRO A 65 10.93 3.63 -10.34
CA PRO A 65 9.78 4.31 -9.77
C PRO A 65 9.56 5.70 -10.35
N GLY A 66 10.61 6.51 -10.50
CA GLY A 66 10.48 7.86 -11.05
C GLY A 66 9.96 7.86 -12.49
N LYS A 67 10.36 6.86 -13.30
CA LYS A 67 9.85 6.72 -14.68
C LYS A 67 8.40 6.24 -14.69
N LEU A 68 8.06 5.28 -13.84
CA LEU A 68 6.69 4.78 -13.74
C LEU A 68 5.72 5.91 -13.36
N VAL A 69 6.09 6.73 -12.37
CA VAL A 69 5.22 7.83 -11.93
C VAL A 69 5.09 8.91 -13.00
N ARG A 70 6.17 9.28 -13.70
CA ARG A 70 6.07 10.21 -14.84
C ARG A 70 5.13 9.68 -15.91
N ASN A 71 5.24 8.39 -16.26
CA ASN A 71 4.34 7.77 -17.23
C ASN A 71 2.90 7.73 -16.70
N PHE A 72 2.68 7.49 -15.42
CA PHE A 72 1.33 7.53 -14.82
C PHE A 72 0.71 8.93 -14.89
N ILE A 73 1.50 9.99 -14.73
CA ILE A 73 1.04 11.38 -14.80
C ILE A 73 0.78 11.80 -16.25
N LEU A 74 1.68 11.46 -17.17
CA LEU A 74 1.71 11.96 -18.55
C LEU A 74 0.99 11.07 -19.58
N ASP A 75 0.81 9.78 -19.28
CA ASP A 75 0.38 8.74 -20.23
C ASP A 75 -0.74 7.87 -19.63
N ASP A 76 -1.12 6.80 -20.34
CA ASP A 76 -2.29 5.99 -20.02
C ASP A 76 -2.19 5.24 -18.67
N ARG A 77 -3.28 5.35 -17.88
CA ARG A 77 -3.38 4.92 -16.47
C ARG A 77 -3.84 3.47 -16.31
N THR A 78 -4.19 2.82 -17.42
CA THR A 78 -4.94 1.55 -17.47
C THR A 78 -4.20 0.35 -16.88
N LYS A 79 -2.86 0.35 -16.90
CA LYS A 79 -2.06 -0.82 -16.48
C LYS A 79 -1.52 -0.75 -15.05
N VAL A 80 -1.53 0.44 -14.43
CA VAL A 80 -0.89 0.68 -13.13
C VAL A 80 -1.98 0.86 -12.07
N THR A 81 -1.75 0.30 -10.88
CA THR A 81 -2.68 0.47 -9.75
C THR A 81 -2.73 1.92 -9.35
N LYS A 82 -3.93 2.49 -9.15
CA LYS A 82 -4.06 3.89 -8.73
C LYS A 82 -3.21 4.17 -7.47
N PRO A 83 -2.51 5.32 -7.38
CA PRO A 83 -1.52 5.58 -6.34
C PRO A 83 -2.05 5.44 -4.91
N LEU A 84 -3.25 5.98 -4.66
CA LEU A 84 -3.90 5.88 -3.35
C LEU A 84 -4.28 4.44 -3.00
N ILE A 85 -4.84 3.71 -3.96
CA ILE A 85 -5.20 2.29 -3.78
C ILE A 85 -3.94 1.47 -3.50
N PHE A 86 -2.86 1.72 -4.25
CA PHE A 86 -1.58 1.06 -4.05
C PHE A 86 -1.05 1.30 -2.62
N LEU A 87 -1.06 2.55 -2.15
CA LEU A 87 -0.63 2.89 -0.80
C LEU A 87 -1.48 2.19 0.27
N ILE A 88 -2.81 2.20 0.15
CA ILE A 88 -3.73 1.56 1.10
C ILE A 88 -3.49 0.06 1.15
N LEU A 89 -3.37 -0.60 0.01
CA LEU A 89 -3.09 -2.04 -0.07
C LEU A 89 -1.74 -2.38 0.56
N SER A 90 -0.69 -1.63 0.21
CA SER A 90 0.64 -1.82 0.79
C SER A 90 0.67 -1.58 2.31
N GLY A 91 -0.04 -0.57 2.80
CA GLY A 91 -0.21 -0.31 4.22
C GLY A 91 -0.96 -1.42 4.94
N THR A 92 -2.01 -1.96 4.32
CA THR A 92 -2.76 -3.10 4.85
C THR A 92 -1.88 -4.34 4.96
N ILE A 93 -1.10 -4.66 3.92
CA ILE A 93 -0.13 -5.77 3.93
C ILE A 93 0.88 -5.56 5.05
N PHE A 94 1.44 -4.35 5.16
CA PHE A 94 2.38 -3.98 6.21
C PHE A 94 1.78 -4.21 7.62
N THR A 95 0.61 -3.65 7.89
CA THR A 95 -0.05 -3.80 9.20
C THR A 95 -0.37 -5.27 9.49
N LEU A 96 -0.84 -6.03 8.50
CA LEU A 96 -1.14 -7.45 8.66
C LEU A 96 0.11 -8.26 9.04
N VAL A 97 1.24 -8.04 8.34
CA VAL A 97 2.51 -8.72 8.64
C VAL A 97 2.96 -8.43 10.07
N PHE A 98 3.00 -7.15 10.46
CA PHE A 98 3.46 -6.76 11.80
C PHE A 98 2.53 -7.27 12.90
N HIS A 99 1.21 -7.20 12.69
CA HIS A 99 0.23 -7.71 13.63
C HIS A 99 0.33 -9.24 13.78
N PHE A 100 0.38 -9.98 12.67
CA PHE A 100 0.44 -11.45 12.69
C PHE A 100 1.69 -11.97 13.42
N PHE A 101 2.84 -11.34 13.20
CA PHE A 101 4.11 -11.74 13.83
C PHE A 101 4.40 -11.04 15.17
N HIS A 102 3.47 -10.24 15.68
CA HIS A 102 3.59 -9.54 16.98
C HIS A 102 4.87 -8.71 17.07
N ILE A 103 5.25 -8.08 15.96
CA ILE A 103 6.46 -7.26 15.87
C ILE A 103 6.12 -5.85 16.33
N GLU A 104 6.72 -5.43 17.44
CA GLU A 104 6.71 -4.02 17.83
C GLU A 104 7.65 -3.22 16.93
N TYR A 105 7.19 -2.07 16.48
CA TYR A 105 7.97 -1.14 15.68
C TYR A 105 7.91 0.27 16.27
N VAL A 106 8.99 1.02 16.09
CA VAL A 106 9.04 2.44 16.41
C VAL A 106 9.62 3.15 15.19
N PHE A 107 8.77 3.71 14.33
CA PHE A 107 9.23 4.48 13.17
C PHE A 107 9.63 5.90 13.53
N PHE A 108 8.86 6.51 14.43
CA PHE A 108 9.05 7.87 14.92
C PHE A 108 9.30 7.81 16.42
N SER A 109 10.56 7.63 16.82
CA SER A 109 10.90 7.75 18.24
C SER A 109 11.10 9.22 18.58
N VAL A 110 10.22 9.80 19.38
CA VAL A 110 10.49 11.07 20.07
C VAL A 110 11.40 10.80 21.28
N LYS A 111 12.51 10.09 21.07
CA LYS A 111 13.49 9.75 22.12
C LYS A 111 14.57 10.82 22.28
N GLN A 112 14.56 11.89 21.47
CA GLN A 112 15.45 13.02 21.72
C GLN A 112 15.12 13.59 23.10
N LYS A 113 16.10 13.57 24.01
CA LYS A 113 16.08 14.40 25.22
C LYS A 113 16.18 15.84 24.73
N LEU A 114 15.09 16.57 24.82
CA LEU A 114 15.09 18.00 24.65
C LEU A 114 14.95 18.55 26.07
N ASP A 115 16.08 18.89 26.69
CA ASP A 115 16.09 19.44 28.04
C ASP A 115 15.13 20.64 28.10
N GLY A 116 14.17 20.60 29.03
CA GLY A 116 13.10 21.58 29.17
C GLY A 116 11.81 21.32 28.37
N VAL A 117 11.75 20.31 27.50
CA VAL A 117 10.53 19.89 26.78
C VAL A 117 10.02 18.52 27.27
N ASP A 118 10.91 17.71 27.82
CA ASP A 118 10.64 16.36 28.32
C ASP A 118 9.62 16.31 29.47
N GLU A 119 9.46 17.40 30.22
CA GLU A 119 8.48 17.52 31.31
C GLU A 119 7.05 17.76 30.80
N PHE A 120 6.91 18.29 29.57
CA PHE A 120 5.62 18.71 28.99
C PHE A 120 5.04 17.71 27.98
N LEU A 121 5.87 16.80 27.48
CA LEU A 121 5.47 15.80 26.50
C LEU A 121 5.29 14.45 27.19
N ASP A 122 4.06 13.94 27.22
CA ASP A 122 3.86 12.49 27.38
C ASP A 122 4.33 11.80 26.08
N LYS A 123 5.65 11.68 25.96
CA LYS A 123 6.35 11.08 24.82
C LYS A 123 5.86 9.67 24.56
N LYS A 124 5.41 8.98 25.61
CA LYS A 124 4.86 7.63 25.51
C LYS A 124 3.49 7.69 24.83
N ALA A 125 2.57 8.54 25.29
CA ALA A 125 1.25 8.68 24.66
C ALA A 125 1.33 9.13 23.18
N ILE A 126 2.22 10.08 22.86
CA ILE A 126 2.42 10.52 21.46
C ILE A 126 3.01 9.39 20.62
N SER A 127 4.02 8.69 21.14
CA SER A 127 4.61 7.55 20.43
C SER A 127 3.59 6.42 20.23
N ASP A 128 2.80 6.10 21.25
CA ASP A 128 1.78 5.05 21.22
C ASP A 128 0.68 5.41 20.20
N TRP A 129 0.21 6.66 20.18
CA TRP A 129 -0.77 7.12 19.20
C TRP A 129 -0.21 7.07 17.78
N THR A 130 1.01 7.58 17.58
CA THR A 130 1.68 7.63 16.27
C THR A 130 1.93 6.23 15.71
N ASN A 131 2.31 5.29 16.57
CA ASN A 131 2.52 3.89 16.21
C ASN A 131 1.19 3.18 15.92
N SER A 132 0.13 3.44 16.70
CA SER A 132 -1.21 2.89 16.49
C SER A 132 -1.86 3.37 15.19
N HIS A 133 -1.51 4.58 14.73
CA HIS A 133 -2.08 5.24 13.55
C HIS A 133 -1.05 5.43 12.42
N ILE A 134 -0.14 4.47 12.24
CA ILE A 134 1.04 4.62 11.37
C ILE A 134 0.72 5.02 9.92
N ALA A 135 -0.38 4.50 9.35
CA ALA A 135 -0.79 4.83 7.98
C ALA A 135 -1.10 6.33 7.82
N TYR A 136 -1.78 6.93 8.82
CA TYR A 136 -2.08 8.36 8.86
C TYR A 136 -0.80 9.19 9.08
N THR A 137 0.05 8.76 10.02
CA THR A 137 1.36 9.38 10.28
C THR A 137 2.23 9.43 9.02
N SER A 138 2.34 8.33 8.29
CA SER A 138 3.10 8.25 7.04
C SER A 138 2.52 9.12 5.93
N LEU A 139 1.18 9.21 5.84
CA LEU A 139 0.50 10.09 4.89
C LEU A 139 0.77 11.58 5.18
N ILE A 140 0.63 12.01 6.43
CA ILE A 140 0.87 13.39 6.84
C ILE A 140 2.35 13.75 6.63
N THR A 141 3.27 12.86 7.01
CA THR A 141 4.71 13.05 6.75
C THR A 141 4.97 13.16 5.25
N GLY A 142 4.38 12.29 4.44
CA GLY A 142 4.44 12.34 2.99
C GLY A 142 3.94 13.67 2.44
N PHE A 143 2.84 14.21 2.97
CA PHE A 143 2.34 15.53 2.57
C PHE A 143 3.37 16.65 2.83
N PHE A 144 4.03 16.69 3.99
CA PHE A 144 5.10 17.66 4.25
C PHE A 144 6.28 17.50 3.29
N ILE A 145 6.69 16.25 3.02
CA ILE A 145 7.73 15.97 2.02
C ILE A 145 7.28 16.49 0.64
N ALA A 146 6.00 16.36 0.29
CA ALA A 146 5.46 16.87 -0.97
C ALA A 146 5.63 18.38 -1.07
N LEU A 147 5.25 19.12 -0.03
CA LEU A 147 5.37 20.59 0.02
C LEU A 147 6.81 21.05 -0.18
N TRP A 148 7.76 20.47 0.55
CA TRP A 148 9.19 20.81 0.41
C TRP A 148 9.72 20.42 -0.96
N THR A 149 9.31 19.27 -1.50
CA THR A 149 9.69 18.83 -2.83
C THR A 149 9.17 19.79 -3.90
N THR A 150 7.92 20.25 -3.80
CA THR A 150 7.39 21.28 -4.71
C THR A 150 8.21 22.56 -4.63
N LEU A 151 8.63 22.96 -3.43
CA LEU A 151 9.42 24.18 -3.21
C LEU A 151 10.84 24.08 -3.81
N PHE A 152 11.55 22.97 -3.60
CA PHE A 152 12.94 22.79 -4.02
C PHE A 152 13.10 22.42 -5.49
N PHE A 153 12.05 21.82 -6.08
CA PHE A 153 12.01 21.40 -7.49
C PHE A 153 11.10 22.26 -8.37
N LYS A 154 10.77 23.49 -7.96
CA LYS A 154 9.95 24.45 -8.74
C LYS A 154 10.31 24.55 -10.22
N LYS A 155 11.60 24.42 -10.57
CA LYS A 155 12.09 24.48 -11.96
C LYS A 155 11.52 23.38 -12.87
N HIS A 156 11.07 22.25 -12.31
CA HIS A 156 10.52 21.13 -13.06
C HIS A 156 9.01 21.24 -13.33
N ARG A 157 8.34 22.29 -12.83
CA ARG A 157 6.93 22.63 -13.08
C ARG A 157 5.90 21.56 -12.68
N TYR A 158 6.26 20.60 -11.83
CA TYR A 158 5.29 19.67 -11.24
C TYR A 158 4.52 20.34 -10.10
N ASN A 159 3.22 20.04 -10.00
CA ASN A 159 2.35 20.55 -8.95
C ASN A 159 2.40 19.65 -7.67
N VAL A 160 1.84 20.14 -6.57
CA VAL A 160 1.82 19.40 -5.28
C VAL A 160 1.08 18.07 -5.40
N TYR A 161 0.02 17.99 -6.21
CA TYR A 161 -0.76 16.76 -6.40
C TYR A 161 0.02 15.68 -7.14
N GLU A 162 0.77 16.04 -8.18
CA GLU A 162 1.66 15.13 -8.92
C GLU A 162 2.78 14.58 -8.03
N ILE A 163 3.34 15.44 -7.16
CA ILE A 163 4.33 15.02 -6.16
C ILE A 163 3.68 14.14 -5.09
N THR A 164 2.44 14.41 -4.71
CA THR A 164 1.69 13.55 -3.78
C THR A 164 1.48 12.16 -4.39
N VAL A 165 1.17 12.08 -5.69
CA VAL A 165 1.07 10.81 -6.43
C VAL A 165 2.40 10.05 -6.40
N LEU A 166 3.53 10.72 -6.63
CA LEU A 166 4.86 10.13 -6.48
C LEU A 166 5.04 9.52 -5.10
N LEU A 167 4.76 10.31 -4.05
CA LEU A 167 4.96 9.87 -2.68
C LEU A 167 4.02 8.74 -2.27
N CYS A 168 2.78 8.68 -2.77
CA CYS A 168 1.90 7.54 -2.54
C CYS A 168 2.54 6.23 -3.03
N TYR A 169 3.13 6.24 -4.23
CA TYR A 169 3.85 5.08 -4.73
C TYR A 169 5.14 4.81 -3.96
N SER A 170 5.95 5.84 -3.69
CA SER A 170 7.23 5.69 -3.00
C SER A 170 7.06 5.14 -1.58
N VAL A 171 6.12 5.71 -0.81
CA VAL A 171 5.80 5.28 0.55
C VAL A 171 5.16 3.90 0.53
N GLY A 172 4.19 3.66 -0.37
CA GLY A 172 3.56 2.34 -0.49
C GLY A 172 4.59 1.25 -0.78
N GLN A 173 5.55 1.51 -1.67
CA GLN A 173 6.60 0.56 -1.98
C GLN A 173 7.59 0.40 -0.81
N GLY A 174 7.89 1.48 -0.09
CA GLY A 174 8.67 1.42 1.15
C GLY A 174 8.04 0.50 2.22
N LEU A 175 6.71 0.57 2.39
CA LEU A 175 5.98 -0.31 3.31
C LEU A 175 6.09 -1.79 2.91
N LEU A 176 6.03 -2.10 1.60
CA LEU A 176 6.25 -3.46 1.10
C LEU A 176 7.68 -3.95 1.34
N ILE A 177 8.69 -3.07 1.16
CA ILE A 177 10.09 -3.40 1.46
C ILE A 177 10.25 -3.77 2.94
N ILE A 178 9.69 -2.97 3.86
CA ILE A 178 9.76 -3.27 5.30
C ILE A 178 9.06 -4.59 5.60
N SER A 179 7.89 -4.83 5.01
CA SER A 179 7.12 -6.07 5.17
C SER A 179 7.94 -7.29 4.73
N LEU A 180 8.59 -7.21 3.57
CA LEU A 180 9.44 -8.28 3.04
C LEU A 180 10.62 -8.59 3.97
N PHE A 181 11.35 -7.56 4.43
CA PHE A 181 12.47 -7.73 5.36
C PHE A 181 12.01 -8.28 6.71
N THR A 182 10.80 -7.93 7.15
CA THR A 182 10.21 -8.47 8.39
C THR A 182 9.92 -9.96 8.26
N LEU A 183 9.35 -10.40 7.13
CA LEU A 183 9.16 -11.83 6.86
C LEU A 183 10.49 -12.60 6.87
N ILE A 184 11.53 -12.04 6.24
CA ILE A 184 12.88 -12.63 6.24
C ILE A 184 13.46 -12.65 7.66
N SER A 185 13.25 -11.59 8.45
CA SER A 185 13.70 -11.51 9.84
C SER A 185 13.11 -12.61 10.71
N VAL A 186 11.82 -12.90 10.54
CA VAL A 186 11.14 -13.99 11.26
C VAL A 186 11.71 -15.35 10.88
N LEU A 187 11.92 -15.59 9.58
CA LEU A 187 12.48 -16.86 9.09
C LEU A 187 13.91 -17.10 9.59
N LEU A 188 14.75 -16.05 9.57
CA LEU A 188 16.15 -16.13 9.97
C LEU A 188 16.36 -15.86 11.48
N LYS A 189 15.30 -15.55 12.22
CA LYS A 189 15.32 -15.18 13.65
C LYS A 189 16.30 -14.05 13.99
N ALA A 190 16.53 -13.12 13.06
CA ALA A 190 17.51 -12.05 13.19
C ALA A 190 16.84 -10.68 13.17
N LYS A 191 16.64 -10.07 14.35
CA LYS A 191 15.95 -8.77 14.52
C LYS A 191 16.61 -7.62 13.75
N LEU A 192 17.94 -7.68 13.54
CA LEU A 192 18.69 -6.66 12.79
C LEU A 192 18.15 -6.48 11.36
N ILE A 193 17.59 -7.54 10.75
CA ILE A 193 17.04 -7.50 9.40
C ILE A 193 15.86 -6.52 9.29
N ILE A 194 15.05 -6.38 10.35
CA ILE A 194 13.95 -5.40 10.37
C ILE A 194 14.51 -3.99 10.24
N SER A 195 15.54 -3.65 11.02
CA SER A 195 16.20 -2.35 10.96
C SER A 195 16.78 -2.09 9.57
N ILE A 196 17.42 -3.09 8.95
CA ILE A 196 17.92 -2.97 7.57
C ILE A 196 16.77 -2.69 6.59
N GLY A 197 15.62 -3.35 6.76
CA GLY A 197 14.42 -3.10 5.95
C GLY A 197 13.88 -1.68 6.09
N ILE A 198 13.88 -1.13 7.30
CA ILE A 198 13.50 0.26 7.57
C ILE A 198 14.45 1.23 6.87
N PHE A 199 15.76 1.04 7.02
CA PHE A 199 16.76 1.86 6.31
C PHE A 199 16.63 1.74 4.79
N ALA A 200 16.40 0.53 4.27
CA ALA A 200 16.19 0.30 2.84
C ALA A 200 14.93 1.00 2.31
N SER A 201 13.85 1.05 3.10
CA SER A 201 12.62 1.77 2.75
C SER A 201 12.84 3.29 2.69
N TYR A 202 13.48 3.88 3.71
CA TYR A 202 13.86 5.29 3.65
C TYR A 202 14.79 5.58 2.48
N PHE A 203 15.73 4.66 2.22
CA PHE A 203 16.63 4.78 1.09
C PHE A 203 15.87 4.82 -0.25
N TYR A 204 14.94 3.90 -0.40
CA TYR A 204 14.11 3.78 -1.58
C TYR A 204 13.29 5.05 -1.84
N ILE A 205 12.70 5.66 -0.81
CA ILE A 205 11.90 6.89 -0.97
C ILE A 205 12.74 8.04 -1.53
N PHE A 206 13.94 8.30 -0.97
CA PHE A 206 14.78 9.37 -1.49
C PHE A 206 15.23 9.07 -2.93
N TRP A 207 15.57 7.80 -3.21
CA TRP A 207 16.03 7.39 -4.53
C TRP A 207 14.92 7.57 -5.56
N SER A 208 13.69 7.21 -5.20
CA SER A 208 12.49 7.39 -6.03
C SER A 208 12.25 8.86 -6.39
N ILE A 209 12.37 9.77 -5.42
CA ILE A 209 12.22 11.21 -5.64
C ILE A 209 13.34 11.74 -6.56
N GLY A 210 14.59 11.41 -6.27
CA GLY A 210 15.73 11.83 -7.09
C GLY A 210 15.61 11.36 -8.55
N GLN A 211 15.25 10.09 -8.75
CA GLN A 211 15.01 9.52 -10.08
C GLN A 211 13.84 10.21 -10.79
N PHE A 212 12.76 10.58 -10.07
CA PHE A 212 11.60 11.28 -10.61
C PHE A 212 11.90 12.70 -11.11
N PHE A 213 12.87 13.42 -10.53
CA PHE A 213 13.27 14.73 -11.05
C PHE A 213 14.44 14.69 -12.05
N GLY A 214 15.16 13.57 -12.12
CA GLY A 214 16.13 13.32 -13.18
C GLY A 214 17.21 12.34 -12.77
N GLU A 215 17.17 11.14 -13.34
CA GLU A 215 18.04 10.00 -12.98
C GLU A 215 19.54 10.30 -13.09
N LYS A 216 19.95 11.14 -14.06
CA LYS A 216 21.37 11.45 -14.32
C LYS A 216 21.94 12.59 -13.48
N LYS A 217 21.09 13.35 -12.78
CA LYS A 217 21.51 14.59 -12.09
C LYS A 217 21.66 14.32 -10.59
N LEU A 218 22.90 14.14 -10.11
CA LEU A 218 23.19 13.87 -8.69
C LEU A 218 22.62 14.93 -7.73
N ILE A 219 22.56 16.19 -8.17
CA ILE A 219 21.94 17.29 -7.40
C ILE A 219 20.48 17.02 -7.05
N ASN A 220 19.75 16.25 -7.85
CA ASN A 220 18.36 15.90 -7.56
C ASN A 220 18.26 14.94 -6.38
N TYR A 221 19.21 14.01 -6.21
CA TYR A 221 19.22 13.10 -5.07
C TYR A 221 19.60 13.85 -3.79
N GLY A 222 20.56 14.77 -3.85
CA GLY A 222 20.91 15.63 -2.71
C GLY A 222 19.72 16.48 -2.25
N LYS A 223 19.00 17.10 -3.19
CA LYS A 223 17.76 17.84 -2.88
C LYS A 223 16.66 16.96 -2.34
N ALA A 224 16.50 15.74 -2.86
CA ALA A 224 15.50 14.78 -2.38
C ALA A 224 15.74 14.43 -0.90
N ILE A 225 16.99 14.16 -0.51
CA ILE A 225 17.34 13.91 0.90
C ILE A 225 16.97 15.11 1.77
N ILE A 226 17.32 16.33 1.34
CA ILE A 226 16.96 17.57 2.07
C ILE A 226 15.44 17.68 2.22
N CYS A 227 14.66 17.41 1.17
CA CYS A 227 13.20 17.46 1.24
C CYS A 227 12.62 16.40 2.19
N CYS A 228 13.16 15.17 2.18
CA CYS A 228 12.75 14.12 3.11
C CYS A 228 13.02 14.52 4.56
N VAL A 229 14.21 15.05 4.84
CA VAL A 229 14.60 15.50 6.19
C VAL A 229 13.74 16.68 6.65
N LEU A 230 13.58 17.71 5.81
CA LEU A 230 12.72 18.86 6.14
C LEU A 230 11.26 18.46 6.34
N GLY A 231 10.75 17.52 5.54
CA GLY A 231 9.40 16.99 5.69
C GLY A 231 9.20 16.27 7.02
N ALA A 232 10.13 15.39 7.40
CA ALA A 232 10.10 14.72 8.69
C ALA A 232 10.23 15.69 9.87
N LEU A 233 11.13 16.67 9.78
CA LEU A 233 11.29 17.71 10.81
C LEU A 233 10.03 18.58 10.96
N SER A 234 9.38 18.94 9.85
CA SER A 234 8.14 19.73 9.86
C SER A 234 7.02 18.99 10.57
N PHE A 235 6.86 17.70 10.26
CA PHE A 235 5.88 16.85 10.94
C PHE A 235 6.19 16.75 12.45
N GLN A 236 7.45 16.54 12.82
CA GLN A 236 7.88 16.46 14.21
C GLN A 236 7.60 17.75 14.99
N LEU A 237 7.88 18.92 14.39
CA LEU A 237 7.59 20.22 15.00
C LEU A 237 6.10 20.42 15.24
N ILE A 238 5.25 20.03 14.29
CA ILE A 238 3.80 20.16 14.41
C ILE A 238 3.26 19.23 15.50
N LEU A 239 3.76 18.00 15.60
CA LEU A 239 3.38 17.10 16.69
C LEU A 239 3.74 17.69 18.06
N THR A 240 4.96 18.21 18.22
CA THR A 240 5.38 18.86 19.47
C THR A 240 4.52 20.07 19.80
N LEU A 241 4.18 20.90 18.80
CA LEU A 241 3.32 22.07 19.00
C LEU A 241 1.90 21.67 19.41
N LEU A 242 1.31 20.66 18.77
CA LEU A 242 0.00 20.14 19.15
C LEU A 242 0.00 19.62 20.58
N ALA A 243 1.01 18.83 20.95
CA ALA A 243 1.14 18.31 22.31
C ALA A 243 1.26 19.44 23.36
N TYR A 244 2.03 20.48 23.05
CA TYR A 244 2.14 21.67 23.90
C TYR A 244 0.80 22.40 24.05
N VAL A 245 0.04 22.58 22.96
CA VAL A 245 -1.30 23.19 23.01
C VAL A 245 -2.27 22.36 23.85
N PHE A 246 -2.28 21.03 23.68
CA PHE A 246 -3.13 20.15 24.49
C PHE A 246 -2.80 20.21 25.99
N HIS A 247 -1.51 20.33 26.33
CA HIS A 247 -1.10 20.54 27.71
C HIS A 247 -1.66 21.85 28.27
N LEU A 248 -1.51 22.97 27.53
CA LEU A 248 -2.08 24.26 27.94
C LEU A 248 -3.60 24.18 28.18
N LEU A 249 -4.32 23.45 27.33
CA LEU A 249 -5.76 23.26 27.46
C LEU A 249 -6.18 22.36 28.63
N LYS A 250 -5.31 21.48 29.14
CA LYS A 250 -5.57 20.64 30.33
C LYS A 250 -5.21 21.32 31.64
N VAL A 251 -4.35 22.32 31.60
CA VAL A 251 -3.88 23.10 32.76
C VAL A 251 -4.86 24.25 33.11
N HIS A 252 -5.87 24.49 32.28
CA HIS A 252 -7.04 25.32 32.59
C HIS A 252 -8.29 24.44 32.72
#